data_AF-A0A261GVF2-F1
#
_entry.id   AF-A0A261GVF2-F1
#
_cell.length_a   1.000
_cell.length_b   1.000
_cell.length_c   1.000
_cell.angle_alpha   90.00
_cell.angle_beta   90.00
_cell.angle_gamma   90.00
#
_symmetry.space_group_name_H-M   'P 1'
#
loop_
_entity.id
_entity.type
_entity.pdbx_description
1 polymer ?
#
loop_
_entity_poly.entity_id
_entity_poly.type
_entity_poly.pdbx_seq_one_letter_code
_entity_poly.pdbx_strand_id
1 'polypeptide(L)'
;MPDTEASNNAGHWKHYYQTVKHNPHRPLVGSAAESNLSQSRLAVDCGCGTGSEIAFLLGQGYRVEAFDINPDAIQVCRERFAGNPEVNLHLSSFEDYHYPQAGLVIANSSLFFCNPQSILQVWSDIEKAICPGGVFCGDFLGMKDSWVGGSFPKVAPLSPHQIEKMFESFEILKWVERDEAGHTAGGAEKHWHSFTIVARKS
;
A
#
# COMPACT_ATOMS: atom_id res chain seq x y z
N MET A 1 -13.38 9.96 29.64
CA MET A 1 -14.18 9.91 28.41
C MET A 1 -13.22 9.96 27.22
N PRO A 2 -13.00 8.84 26.54
CA PRO A 2 -12.61 8.86 25.13
C PRO A 2 -13.71 8.15 24.31
N ASP A 3 -14.00 8.64 23.10
CA ASP A 3 -14.70 7.93 21.98
C ASP A 3 -15.62 8.84 21.15
N THR A 4 -15.17 10.05 20.83
CA THR A 4 -15.89 10.91 19.85
C THR A 4 -15.11 11.16 18.56
N GLU A 5 -13.82 10.79 18.47
CA GLU A 5 -13.03 10.95 17.23
C GLU A 5 -12.98 9.69 16.36
N ALA A 6 -13.11 8.50 16.94
CA ALA A 6 -13.11 7.24 16.18
C ALA A 6 -14.37 7.04 15.31
N SER A 7 -15.51 7.62 15.70
CA SER A 7 -16.80 7.40 15.04
C SER A 7 -16.99 8.20 13.74
N ASN A 8 -16.23 9.28 13.54
CA ASN A 8 -16.35 10.13 12.34
C ASN A 8 -15.49 9.63 11.17
N ASN A 9 -14.49 8.79 11.44
CA ASN A 9 -13.54 8.28 10.43
C ASN A 9 -14.05 7.05 9.67
N ALA A 10 -14.87 6.20 10.30
CA ALA A 10 -15.42 5.00 9.67
C ALA A 10 -16.34 5.34 8.48
N GLY A 11 -17.07 6.46 8.54
CA GLY A 11 -18.00 6.88 7.49
C GLY A 11 -17.32 7.29 6.17
N HIS A 12 -16.18 7.97 6.25
CA HIS A 12 -15.45 8.47 5.07
C HIS A 12 -14.86 7.31 4.24
N TRP A 13 -14.26 6.32 4.90
CA TRP A 13 -13.71 5.14 4.23
C TRP A 13 -14.78 4.20 3.70
N LYS A 14 -15.88 4.03 4.42
CA LYS A 14 -17.02 3.21 3.99
C LYS A 14 -17.61 3.70 2.66
N HIS A 15 -17.78 5.01 2.50
CA HIS A 15 -18.25 5.59 1.24
C HIS A 15 -17.23 5.43 0.10
N TYR A 16 -15.94 5.60 0.39
CA TYR A 16 -14.87 5.35 -0.57
C TYR A 16 -14.88 3.89 -1.07
N TYR A 17 -14.95 2.90 -0.17
CA TYR A 17 -14.94 1.48 -0.55
C TYR A 17 -16.16 1.06 -1.36
N GLN A 18 -17.34 1.62 -1.10
CA GLN A 18 -18.52 1.40 -1.95
C GLN A 18 -18.29 1.92 -3.38
N THR A 19 -17.53 3.00 -3.53
CA THR A 19 -17.25 3.63 -4.82
C THR A 19 -16.17 2.88 -5.61
N VAL A 20 -15.15 2.32 -4.95
CA VAL A 20 -13.99 1.72 -5.62
C VAL A 20 -14.03 0.18 -5.74
N LYS A 21 -15.09 -0.49 -5.27
CA LYS A 21 -15.21 -1.96 -5.26
C LYS A 21 -14.98 -2.63 -6.62
N HIS A 22 -15.20 -1.90 -7.72
CA HIS A 22 -15.03 -2.38 -9.09
C HIS A 22 -13.85 -1.76 -9.84
N ASN A 23 -13.00 -0.97 -9.17
CA ASN A 23 -11.85 -0.39 -9.84
C ASN A 23 -10.90 -1.50 -10.29
N PRO A 24 -10.38 -1.43 -11.53
CA PRO A 24 -9.36 -2.35 -11.98
C PRO A 24 -8.11 -2.21 -11.11
N HIS A 25 -7.31 -3.29 -11.07
CA HIS A 25 -5.97 -3.23 -10.52
C HIS A 25 -5.16 -2.10 -11.18
N ARG A 26 -4.18 -1.54 -10.47
CA ARG A 26 -3.29 -0.55 -11.09
C ARG A 26 -2.42 -1.27 -12.13
N PRO A 27 -2.34 -0.78 -13.38
CA PRO A 27 -1.52 -1.41 -14.42
C PRO A 27 -0.05 -1.64 -14.00
N LEU A 28 0.45 -0.79 -13.09
CA LEU A 28 1.79 -0.88 -12.54
C LEU A 28 2.05 -2.19 -11.78
N VAL A 29 1.04 -2.77 -11.15
CA VAL A 29 1.17 -4.05 -10.43
C VAL A 29 1.42 -5.21 -11.38
N GLY A 30 0.89 -5.14 -12.61
CA GLY A 30 1.23 -6.09 -13.66
C GLY A 30 2.71 -6.05 -14.03
N SER A 31 3.24 -4.85 -14.30
CA SER A 31 4.67 -4.69 -14.60
C SER A 31 5.56 -5.12 -13.42
N ALA A 32 5.12 -4.87 -12.18
CA ALA A 32 5.85 -5.32 -10.98
C ALA A 32 5.87 -6.86 -10.86
N ALA A 33 4.74 -7.53 -11.12
CA ALA A 33 4.66 -8.99 -11.12
C ALA A 33 5.53 -9.63 -12.21
N GLU A 34 5.57 -9.04 -13.41
CA GLU A 34 6.45 -9.47 -14.51
C GLU A 34 7.93 -9.29 -14.19
N SER A 35 8.26 -8.29 -13.37
CA SER A 35 9.64 -7.97 -12.99
C SER A 35 10.18 -8.83 -11.84
N ASN A 36 9.33 -9.63 -11.19
CA ASN A 36 9.73 -10.52 -10.10
C ASN A 36 10.58 -11.68 -10.64
N LEU A 37 11.87 -11.67 -10.31
CA LEU A 37 12.84 -12.72 -10.65
C LEU A 37 13.11 -13.68 -9.48
N SER A 38 12.50 -13.46 -8.32
CA SER A 38 12.61 -14.38 -7.20
C SER A 38 11.86 -15.70 -7.49
N GLN A 39 12.17 -16.73 -6.71
CA GLN A 39 11.44 -18.01 -6.77
C GLN A 39 10.10 -17.97 -6.01
N SER A 40 9.78 -16.87 -5.33
CA SER A 40 8.57 -16.77 -4.51
C SER A 40 7.38 -16.26 -5.33
N ARG A 41 6.29 -17.03 -5.28
CA ARG A 41 4.94 -16.63 -5.76
C ARG A 41 4.03 -16.21 -4.60
N LEU A 42 4.62 -15.72 -3.51
CA LEU A 42 3.88 -15.02 -2.46
C LEU A 42 3.93 -13.52 -2.70
N ALA A 43 2.77 -12.87 -2.66
CA ALA A 43 2.65 -11.43 -2.66
C ALA A 43 2.06 -10.94 -1.34
N VAL A 44 2.55 -9.80 -0.85
CA VAL A 44 1.96 -9.07 0.29
C VAL A 44 1.27 -7.82 -0.24
N ASP A 45 -0.03 -7.67 0.02
CA ASP A 45 -0.81 -6.47 -0.32
C ASP A 45 -1.08 -5.64 0.95
N CYS A 46 -0.30 -4.57 1.13
CA CYS A 46 -0.31 -3.71 2.29
C CYS A 46 -1.35 -2.59 2.13
N GLY A 47 -2.41 -2.61 2.93
CA GLY A 47 -3.56 -1.71 2.77
C GLY A 47 -4.44 -2.13 1.59
N CYS A 48 -4.89 -3.38 1.60
CA CYS A 48 -5.50 -4.04 0.45
C CYS A 48 -6.86 -3.45 0.01
N GLY A 49 -7.50 -2.62 0.84
CA GLY A 49 -8.80 -2.01 0.54
C GLY A 49 -9.85 -3.06 0.16
N THR A 50 -10.46 -2.92 -1.02
CA THR A 50 -11.48 -3.85 -1.53
C THR A 50 -10.91 -5.02 -2.34
N GLY A 51 -9.59 -5.18 -2.37
CA GLY A 51 -8.90 -6.35 -2.92
C GLY A 51 -8.75 -6.39 -4.43
N SER A 52 -8.69 -5.24 -5.11
CA SER A 52 -8.45 -5.22 -6.56
C SER A 52 -7.10 -5.81 -6.95
N GLU A 53 -6.04 -5.53 -6.19
CA GLU A 53 -4.72 -6.10 -6.44
C GLU A 53 -4.67 -7.60 -6.11
N ILE A 54 -5.30 -8.02 -5.01
CA ILE A 54 -5.49 -9.44 -4.68
C ILE A 54 -6.09 -10.22 -5.87
N ALA A 55 -7.20 -9.72 -6.44
CA ALA A 55 -7.88 -10.38 -7.55
C ALA A 55 -6.99 -10.53 -8.80
N PHE A 56 -6.19 -9.51 -9.11
CA PHE A 56 -5.25 -9.56 -10.23
C PHE A 56 -4.12 -10.56 -9.97
N LEU A 57 -3.51 -10.51 -8.79
CA LEU A 57 -2.35 -11.34 -8.44
C LEU A 57 -2.69 -12.83 -8.39
N LEU A 58 -3.89 -13.19 -7.92
CA LEU A 58 -4.40 -14.56 -8.03
C LEU A 58 -4.42 -15.05 -9.48
N GLY A 59 -4.84 -14.20 -10.42
CA GLY A 59 -4.82 -14.50 -11.85
C GLY A 59 -3.42 -14.67 -12.43
N GLN A 60 -2.40 -14.12 -11.77
CA GLN A 60 -0.98 -14.29 -12.11
C GLN A 60 -0.33 -15.47 -11.38
N GLY A 61 -1.11 -16.29 -10.66
CA GLY A 61 -0.62 -17.48 -9.96
C GLY A 61 0.09 -17.17 -8.63
N TYR A 62 -0.14 -15.99 -8.05
CA TYR A 62 0.33 -15.68 -6.70
C TYR A 62 -0.61 -16.22 -5.63
N ARG A 63 0.00 -16.63 -4.51
CA ARG A 63 -0.65 -16.65 -3.20
C ARG A 63 -0.55 -15.25 -2.62
N VAL A 64 -1.60 -14.77 -1.98
CA VAL A 64 -1.69 -13.39 -1.49
C VAL A 64 -1.93 -13.37 0.02
N GLU A 65 -1.00 -12.73 0.72
CA GLU A 65 -1.17 -12.30 2.10
C GLU A 65 -1.54 -10.82 2.07
N ALA A 66 -2.66 -10.44 2.67
CA ALA A 66 -3.17 -9.08 2.56
C ALA A 66 -3.64 -8.58 3.92
N PHE A 67 -3.40 -7.30 4.17
CA PHE A 67 -3.89 -6.66 5.39
C PHE A 67 -4.39 -5.25 5.14
N ASP A 68 -5.29 -4.82 6.00
CA ASP A 68 -5.82 -3.46 6.06
C ASP A 68 -6.17 -3.15 7.51
N ILE A 69 -6.04 -1.89 7.91
CA ILE A 69 -6.42 -1.44 9.25
C ILE A 69 -7.94 -1.28 9.38
N ASN A 70 -8.64 -1.18 8.25
CA ASN A 70 -10.08 -0.98 8.23
C ASN A 70 -10.85 -2.32 8.22
N PRO A 71 -11.68 -2.60 9.24
CA PRO A 71 -12.46 -3.83 9.29
C PRO A 71 -13.46 -3.96 8.13
N ASP A 72 -14.01 -2.86 7.60
CA ASP A 72 -14.94 -2.90 6.47
C ASP A 72 -14.24 -3.36 5.19
N ALA A 73 -12.99 -2.93 4.96
CA ALA A 73 -12.17 -3.38 3.84
C ALA A 73 -11.91 -4.89 3.91
N ILE A 74 -11.50 -5.37 5.08
CA ILE A 74 -11.29 -6.80 5.33
C ILE A 74 -12.57 -7.60 5.15
N GLN A 75 -13.72 -7.10 5.61
CA GLN A 75 -15.00 -7.77 5.42
C GLN A 75 -15.36 -7.90 3.93
N VAL A 76 -15.17 -6.84 3.14
CA VAL A 76 -15.37 -6.88 1.68
C VAL A 76 -14.47 -7.90 1.01
N CYS A 77 -13.19 -7.96 1.40
CA CYS A 77 -12.26 -8.97 0.87
C CYS A 77 -12.64 -10.39 1.29
N ARG A 78 -13.09 -10.61 2.53
CA ARG A 78 -13.53 -11.93 3.02
C ARG A 78 -14.72 -12.45 2.21
N GLU A 79 -15.68 -11.58 1.90
CA GLU A 79 -16.81 -11.94 1.04
C GLU A 79 -16.38 -12.21 -0.40
N ARG A 80 -15.51 -11.35 -0.95
CA ARG A 80 -15.05 -11.44 -2.35
C ARG A 80 -14.21 -12.69 -2.63
N PHE A 81 -13.40 -13.12 -1.67
CA PHE A 81 -12.47 -14.25 -1.81
C PHE A 81 -12.85 -15.45 -0.93
N ALA A 82 -14.12 -15.52 -0.51
CA ALA A 82 -14.62 -16.59 0.35
C ALA A 82 -14.28 -17.98 -0.23
N GLY A 83 -13.59 -18.80 0.58
CA GLY A 83 -13.21 -20.16 0.20
C GLY A 83 -12.00 -20.28 -0.74
N ASN A 84 -11.33 -19.18 -1.10
CA ASN A 84 -10.10 -19.25 -1.88
C ASN A 84 -8.89 -19.53 -0.95
N PRO A 85 -8.21 -20.68 -1.04
CA PRO A 85 -7.10 -21.04 -0.15
C PRO A 85 -5.82 -20.25 -0.43
N GLU A 86 -5.76 -19.51 -1.55
CA GLU A 86 -4.61 -18.69 -1.94
C GLU A 86 -4.69 -17.25 -1.41
N VAL A 87 -5.71 -16.92 -0.61
CA VAL A 87 -5.86 -15.59 0.00
C VAL A 87 -5.94 -15.69 1.51
N ASN A 88 -5.01 -15.02 2.19
CA ASN A 88 -5.01 -14.85 3.64
C ASN A 88 -5.20 -13.37 3.97
N LEU A 89 -6.19 -13.07 4.83
CA LEU A 89 -6.62 -11.70 5.15
C LEU A 89 -6.45 -11.41 6.65
N HIS A 90 -5.78 -10.30 6.95
CA HIS A 90 -5.46 -9.87 8.31
C HIS A 90 -5.99 -8.46 8.57
N LEU A 91 -6.71 -8.27 9.69
CA LEU A 91 -7.01 -6.93 10.20
C LEU A 91 -5.77 -6.46 10.98
N SER A 92 -4.98 -5.56 10.39
CA SER A 92 -3.68 -5.15 10.96
C SER A 92 -3.30 -3.74 10.55
N SER A 93 -2.51 -3.09 11.39
CA SER A 93 -1.74 -1.89 11.04
C SER A 93 -0.46 -2.28 10.28
N PHE A 94 0.25 -1.29 9.73
CA PHE A 94 1.57 -1.51 9.14
C PHE A 94 2.62 -1.91 10.19
N GLU A 95 2.48 -1.40 11.40
CA GLU A 95 3.41 -1.57 12.52
C GLU A 95 3.30 -2.95 13.15
N ASP A 96 2.09 -3.50 13.22
CA ASP A 96 1.82 -4.75 13.91
C ASP A 96 1.82 -5.96 12.97
N TYR A 97 1.83 -5.73 11.65
CA TYR A 97 1.79 -6.81 10.68
C TYR A 97 3.11 -7.58 10.63
N HIS A 98 3.02 -8.91 10.65
CA HIS A 98 4.18 -9.77 10.42
C HIS A 98 4.39 -10.00 8.92
N TYR A 99 5.40 -9.37 8.34
CA TYR A 99 5.70 -9.47 6.91
C TYR A 99 6.40 -10.80 6.58
N PRO A 100 5.75 -11.73 5.85
CA PRO A 100 6.38 -12.98 5.43
C PRO A 100 7.36 -12.76 4.28
N GLN A 101 8.29 -13.70 4.07
CA GLN A 101 9.19 -13.68 2.92
C GLN A 101 8.39 -13.77 1.60
N ALA A 102 8.44 -12.72 0.79
CA ALA A 102 7.61 -12.56 -0.39
C ALA A 102 8.41 -12.14 -1.63
N GLY A 103 7.94 -12.58 -2.80
CA GLY A 103 8.51 -12.17 -4.09
C GLY A 103 7.96 -10.84 -4.58
N LEU A 104 6.85 -10.38 -4.02
CA LEU A 104 6.22 -9.11 -4.37
C LEU A 104 5.59 -8.47 -3.13
N VAL A 105 5.85 -7.19 -2.91
CA VAL A 105 5.15 -6.39 -1.88
C VAL A 105 4.52 -5.18 -2.55
N ILE A 106 3.21 -5.02 -2.35
CA ILE A 106 2.40 -3.93 -2.88
C ILE A 106 2.02 -2.99 -1.74
N ALA A 107 2.21 -1.69 -1.92
CA ALA A 107 1.76 -0.67 -0.98
C ALA A 107 1.29 0.58 -1.73
N ASN A 108 0.31 0.38 -2.62
CA ASN A 108 -0.24 1.43 -3.47
C ASN A 108 -1.14 2.37 -2.66
N SER A 109 -0.79 3.65 -2.62
CA SER A 109 -1.56 4.72 -1.98
C SER A 109 -1.98 4.40 -0.52
N SER A 110 -1.14 3.63 0.18
CA SER A 110 -1.44 3.10 1.52
C SER A 110 -0.32 3.33 2.54
N LEU A 111 0.95 3.14 2.14
CA LEU A 111 2.10 3.15 3.07
C LEU A 111 2.23 4.45 3.86
N PHE A 112 1.91 5.59 3.24
CA PHE A 112 2.00 6.89 3.91
C PHE A 112 0.97 7.11 5.01
N PHE A 113 0.02 6.19 5.25
CA PHE A 113 -0.86 6.19 6.42
C PHE A 113 -0.25 5.48 7.65
N CYS A 114 0.95 4.91 7.54
CA CYS A 114 1.64 4.40 8.72
C CYS A 114 1.93 5.54 9.70
N ASN A 115 2.21 5.17 10.95
CA ASN A 115 2.69 6.09 11.96
C ASN A 115 3.99 6.75 11.47
N PRO A 116 4.07 8.10 11.43
CA PRO A 116 5.26 8.82 10.99
C PRO A 116 6.52 8.50 11.79
N GLN A 117 6.35 8.10 13.06
CA GLN A 117 7.46 7.68 13.92
C GLN A 117 7.98 6.29 13.57
N SER A 118 7.19 5.47 12.88
CA SER A 118 7.48 4.07 12.57
C SER A 118 7.83 3.83 11.10
N ILE A 119 7.64 4.80 10.20
CA ILE A 119 7.81 4.61 8.73
C ILE A 119 9.15 3.97 8.35
N LEU A 120 10.25 4.38 8.98
CA LEU A 120 11.57 3.81 8.67
C LEU A 120 11.72 2.37 9.17
N GLN A 121 11.09 2.04 10.29
CA GLN A 121 11.08 0.68 10.82
C GLN A 121 10.19 -0.23 9.97
N VAL A 122 8.97 0.23 9.65
CA VAL A 122 8.04 -0.45 8.73
C VAL A 122 8.71 -0.72 7.39
N TRP A 123 9.40 0.28 6.83
CA TRP A 123 10.17 0.07 5.60
C TRP A 123 11.26 -0.99 5.76
N SER A 124 12.02 -0.95 6.85
CA SER A 124 13.06 -1.96 7.11
C SER A 124 12.47 -3.38 7.16
N ASP A 125 11.27 -3.54 7.71
CA ASP A 125 10.59 -4.83 7.81
C ASP A 125 10.04 -5.28 6.44
N ILE A 126 9.48 -4.37 5.65
CA ILE A 126 9.11 -4.61 4.24
C ILE A 126 10.35 -5.01 3.42
N GLU A 127 11.44 -4.24 3.51
CA GLU A 127 12.68 -4.52 2.79
C GLU A 127 13.21 -5.91 3.13
N LYS A 128 13.25 -6.28 4.42
CA LYS A 128 13.70 -7.62 4.85
C LYS A 128 12.79 -8.73 4.33
N ALA A 129 11.48 -8.49 4.25
CA ALA A 129 10.49 -9.44 3.76
C ALA A 129 10.60 -9.69 2.25
N ILE A 130 11.05 -8.70 1.48
CA ILE A 130 11.25 -8.87 0.04
C ILE A 130 12.46 -9.78 -0.19
N CYS A 131 12.24 -10.90 -0.87
CA CYS A 131 13.31 -11.81 -1.27
C CYS A 131 14.27 -11.15 -2.27
N PRO A 132 15.56 -11.56 -2.34
CA PRO A 132 16.43 -11.18 -3.45
C PRO A 132 15.78 -11.49 -4.81
N GLY A 133 15.85 -10.56 -5.76
CA GLY A 133 15.13 -10.60 -7.04
C GLY A 133 13.61 -10.34 -6.95
N GLY A 134 13.07 -10.18 -5.74
CA GLY A 134 11.68 -9.79 -5.48
C GLY A 134 11.45 -8.29 -5.68
N VAL A 135 10.20 -7.88 -5.76
CA VAL A 135 9.81 -6.52 -6.19
C VAL A 135 8.98 -5.81 -5.14
N PHE A 136 9.28 -4.53 -4.91
CA PHE A 136 8.38 -3.58 -4.27
C PHE A 136 7.64 -2.76 -5.33
N CYS A 137 6.34 -2.53 -5.13
CA CYS A 137 5.54 -1.58 -5.93
C CYS A 137 4.61 -0.79 -5.01
N GLY A 138 4.80 0.53 -4.92
CA GLY A 138 3.99 1.34 -4.03
C GLY A 138 4.19 2.84 -4.19
N ASP A 139 3.47 3.59 -3.38
CA ASP A 139 3.53 5.06 -3.37
C ASP A 139 4.02 5.59 -2.01
N PHE A 140 4.83 6.65 -2.07
CA PHE A 140 5.25 7.42 -0.91
C PHE A 140 4.68 8.83 -0.99
N LEU A 141 4.35 9.44 0.15
CA LEU A 141 3.92 10.83 0.21
C LEU A 141 5.15 11.73 0.38
N GLY A 142 5.22 12.79 -0.40
CA GLY A 142 6.31 13.74 -0.33
C GLY A 142 6.01 14.94 0.58
N MET A 143 7.05 15.64 1.03
CA MET A 143 6.96 16.76 1.99
C MET A 143 6.06 17.95 1.59
N LYS A 144 5.89 18.22 0.30
CA LYS A 144 5.05 19.32 -0.23
C LYS A 144 3.55 18.99 -0.32
N ASP A 145 3.12 17.80 0.10
CA ASP A 145 1.72 17.39 -0.03
C ASP A 145 0.81 18.16 0.92
N SER A 146 -0.41 18.52 0.50
CA SER A 146 -1.34 19.29 1.36
C SER A 146 -1.77 18.56 2.65
N TRP A 147 -1.61 17.24 2.74
CA TRP A 147 -1.87 16.53 3.99
C TRP A 147 -0.77 16.71 5.04
N VAL A 148 0.41 17.20 4.64
CA VAL A 148 1.52 17.45 5.57
C VAL A 148 1.16 18.58 6.54
N GLY A 149 1.27 18.31 7.84
CA GLY A 149 0.95 19.28 8.89
C GLY A 149 -0.55 19.40 9.20
N GLY A 150 -1.41 18.67 8.48
CA GLY A 150 -2.84 18.57 8.80
C GLY A 150 -3.11 17.73 10.05
N SER A 151 -4.27 17.92 10.68
CA SER A 151 -4.73 17.09 11.79
C SER A 151 -5.29 15.73 11.34
N PHE A 152 -5.75 15.63 10.10
CA PHE A 152 -6.25 14.40 9.50
C PHE A 152 -6.21 14.45 7.95
N PRO A 153 -5.87 13.35 7.26
CA PRO A 153 -5.34 12.12 7.80
C PRO A 153 -3.93 12.33 8.39
N LYS A 154 -3.57 11.55 9.41
CA LYS A 154 -2.18 11.50 9.88
C LYS A 154 -1.35 10.76 8.82
N VAL A 155 -0.32 11.41 8.32
CA VAL A 155 0.52 10.90 7.23
C VAL A 155 1.99 10.94 7.58
N ALA A 156 2.76 10.03 6.99
CA ALA A 156 4.21 9.90 7.12
C ALA A 156 4.93 10.40 5.85
N PRO A 157 5.08 11.72 5.66
CA PRO A 157 5.76 12.25 4.49
C PRO A 157 7.27 12.00 4.56
N LEU A 158 7.89 11.83 3.40
CA LEU A 158 9.33 11.64 3.25
C LEU A 158 9.90 12.65 2.24
N SER A 159 11.16 13.02 2.44
CA SER A 159 11.93 13.75 1.42
C SER A 159 12.40 12.79 0.32
N PRO A 160 12.65 13.28 -0.91
CA PRO A 160 13.23 12.47 -1.98
C PRO A 160 14.49 11.73 -1.54
N HIS A 161 15.39 12.41 -0.82
CA HIS A 161 16.64 11.84 -0.29
C HIS A 161 16.41 10.68 0.71
N GLN A 162 15.37 10.75 1.53
CA GLN A 162 15.02 9.64 2.42
C GLN A 162 14.54 8.43 1.63
N ILE A 163 13.71 8.66 0.61
CA ILE A 163 13.20 7.60 -0.26
C ILE A 163 14.35 6.98 -1.05
N GLU A 164 15.24 7.78 -1.65
CA GLU A 164 16.43 7.29 -2.35
C GLU A 164 17.28 6.36 -1.46
N LYS A 165 17.52 6.77 -0.21
CA LYS A 165 18.24 5.95 0.78
C LYS A 165 17.54 4.62 1.11
N MET A 166 16.22 4.63 1.17
CA MET A 166 15.42 3.44 1.43
C MET A 166 15.57 2.38 0.33
N PHE A 167 15.95 2.78 -0.88
CA PHE A 167 16.11 1.90 -2.04
C PHE A 167 17.58 1.59 -2.41
N GLU A 168 18.55 1.83 -1.51
CA GLU A 168 19.98 1.56 -1.78
C GLU A 168 20.27 0.08 -2.14
N SER A 169 19.48 -0.86 -1.63
CA SER A 169 19.60 -2.31 -1.92
C SER A 169 18.77 -2.76 -3.13
N PHE A 170 18.16 -1.83 -3.87
CA PHE A 170 17.25 -2.11 -4.97
C PHE A 170 17.71 -1.50 -6.29
N GLU A 171 17.42 -2.20 -7.37
CA GLU A 171 17.37 -1.64 -8.72
C GLU A 171 16.01 -0.96 -8.92
N ILE A 172 16.02 0.36 -9.12
CA ILE A 172 14.80 1.12 -9.39
C ILE A 172 14.39 0.92 -10.85
N LEU A 173 13.27 0.23 -11.06
CA LEU A 173 12.71 -0.04 -12.40
C LEU A 173 11.81 1.10 -12.87
N LYS A 174 11.15 1.78 -11.93
CA LYS A 174 10.32 2.96 -12.20
C LYS A 174 10.33 3.90 -11.02
N TRP A 175 10.48 5.18 -11.31
CA TRP A 175 10.36 6.29 -10.37
C TRP A 175 9.54 7.40 -11.03
N VAL A 176 8.39 7.73 -10.44
CA VAL A 176 7.53 8.81 -10.92
C VAL A 176 7.20 9.73 -9.76
N GLU A 177 7.71 10.96 -9.82
CA GLU A 177 7.29 12.04 -8.95
C GLU A 177 6.07 12.74 -9.55
N ARG A 178 5.06 12.95 -8.72
CA ARG A 178 3.90 13.80 -8.98
C ARG A 178 3.98 14.97 -8.02
N ASP A 179 3.96 16.20 -8.54
CA ASP A 179 3.97 17.44 -7.76
C ASP A 179 3.04 18.46 -8.45
N GLU A 180 1.75 18.40 -8.15
CA GLU A 180 0.72 19.18 -8.85
C GLU A 180 -0.54 19.44 -8.02
N ALA A 181 -1.28 20.48 -8.38
CA ALA A 181 -2.64 20.69 -7.89
C ALA A 181 -3.60 19.65 -8.49
N GLY A 182 -4.56 19.19 -7.70
CA GLY A 182 -5.58 18.24 -8.11
C GLY A 182 -6.72 18.17 -7.11
N HIS A 183 -7.44 17.05 -7.12
CA HIS A 183 -8.57 16.81 -6.22
C HIS A 183 -8.41 15.47 -5.51
N THR A 184 -9.01 15.33 -4.35
CA THR A 184 -9.21 14.05 -3.67
C THR A 184 -10.32 13.24 -4.36
N ALA A 185 -10.45 11.95 -4.04
CA ALA A 185 -11.55 11.13 -4.53
C ALA A 185 -12.94 11.70 -4.13
N GLY A 186 -13.01 12.47 -3.04
CA GLY A 186 -14.22 13.18 -2.60
C GLY A 186 -14.42 14.56 -3.25
N GLY A 187 -13.58 14.96 -4.20
CA GLY A 187 -13.71 16.22 -4.95
C GLY A 187 -13.15 17.47 -4.28
N ALA A 188 -12.53 17.38 -3.10
CA ALA A 188 -11.87 18.51 -2.46
C ALA A 188 -10.54 18.84 -3.16
N GLU A 189 -10.25 20.13 -3.38
CA GLU A 189 -8.95 20.59 -3.88
C GLU A 189 -7.81 20.12 -2.98
N LYS A 190 -6.70 19.73 -3.60
CA LYS A 190 -5.53 19.19 -2.92
C LYS A 190 -4.28 19.37 -3.77
N HIS A 191 -3.18 19.78 -3.17
CA HIS A 191 -1.86 19.63 -3.78
C HIS A 191 -1.35 18.20 -3.52
N TRP A 192 -1.02 17.49 -4.60
CA TRP A 192 -0.44 16.16 -4.55
C TRP A 192 1.06 16.24 -4.69
N HIS A 193 1.78 15.69 -3.73
CA HIS A 193 3.21 15.42 -3.85
C HIS A 193 3.47 13.97 -3.45
N SER A 194 3.78 13.12 -4.42
CA SER A 194 3.91 11.68 -4.22
C SER A 194 4.94 11.04 -5.15
N PHE A 195 5.55 9.95 -4.70
CA PHE A 195 6.51 9.15 -5.46
C PHE A 195 5.95 7.76 -5.68
N THR A 196 5.67 7.39 -6.92
CA THR A 196 5.31 6.03 -7.31
C THR A 196 6.57 5.29 -7.72
N ILE A 197 6.87 4.17 -7.05
CA ILE A 197 8.11 3.43 -7.24
C ILE A 197 7.82 1.95 -7.52
N VAL A 198 8.53 1.42 -8.52
CA VAL A 198 8.72 -0.02 -8.69
C VAL A 198 10.22 -0.30 -8.62
N ALA A 199 10.63 -1.18 -7.72
CA ALA A 199 12.03 -1.50 -7.52
C ALA A 199 12.21 -2.97 -7.23
N ARG A 200 13.27 -3.57 -7.79
CA ARG A 200 13.63 -4.97 -7.58
C ARG A 200 14.81 -5.06 -6.62
N LYS A 201 14.70 -5.91 -5.61
CA LYS A 201 15.79 -6.11 -4.65
C LYS A 201 16.96 -6.83 -5.32
N SER A 202 18.17 -6.32 -5.10
CA SER A 202 19.41 -6.89 -5.63
C SER A 202 19.75 -8.24 -5.00
#